data_AF-A0A7S0J2V4-F1
#
_entry.id   AF-A0A7S0J2V4-F1
#
_cell.length_a   1.000
_cell.length_b   1.000
_cell.length_c   1.000
_cell.angle_alpha   90.00
_cell.angle_beta   90.00
_cell.angle_gamma   90.00
#
_symmetry.space_group_name_H-M   'P 1'
#
loop_
_entity.id
_entity.type
_entity.pdbx_description
1 polymer ?
#
loop_
_entity_poly.entity_id
_entity_poly.type
_entity_poly.pdbx_seq_one_letter_code
_entity_poly.pdbx_strand_id
1 'polypeptide(L)'
;RGRGRGREREGEREGEGEGDAESEGDAEGESARQTVRGAQGESAASGARVMGVDEVVGVLGPPKFEALTDVSARLTTAGTALGLAWLPFGGEVLVVEATIMGGKGQLQLTGQLGEVMQESAKAALSWIRTHAPELGLAASSTEHLLSKSDLHIHFPAGAIQKDGPSAGVTATTAMVSALTGRLVRRDTAMTGEVTLRGVVLPVGGVKEKVIAAHRAGLRRVILPDKNEKDLRELPKTVQQEMEFVFVSDVAHVLSAALEPEVSGSACAGGEADTTQGSLPLSRDSTHDAPSEPAVPAALQPTAAMRAATKPTTLHIVS
;
A
#
# COMPACT_ATOMS: atom_id res chain seq x y z
N ARG A 1 -57.98 46.54 16.93
CA ARG A 1 -58.35 46.37 15.51
C ARG A 1 -57.17 45.62 14.87
N GLY A 2 -57.13 44.32 14.62
CA GLY A 2 -58.18 43.35 14.36
C GLY A 2 -58.19 43.00 12.87
N ARG A 3 -57.94 41.72 12.55
CA ARG A 3 -58.06 40.99 11.26
C ARG A 3 -56.78 41.00 10.39
N GLY A 4 -56.23 39.88 9.90
CA GLY A 4 -56.59 38.46 9.98
C GLY A 4 -56.70 37.82 8.58
N ARG A 5 -56.10 36.61 8.43
CA ARG A 5 -56.42 35.53 7.47
C ARG A 5 -56.09 35.83 5.99
N GLY A 6 -55.79 34.88 5.09
CA GLY A 6 -55.76 33.41 5.07
C GLY A 6 -55.19 33.00 3.68
N ARG A 7 -54.42 31.91 3.58
CA ARG A 7 -54.82 30.56 3.11
C ARG A 7 -55.11 30.41 1.59
N GLU A 8 -54.27 29.57 0.98
CA GLU A 8 -54.56 28.34 0.17
C GLU A 8 -55.23 28.41 -1.22
N ARG A 9 -54.80 27.40 -2.03
CA ARG A 9 -55.41 26.70 -3.20
C ARG A 9 -54.84 27.10 -4.58
N GLU A 10 -54.16 26.20 -5.31
CA GLU A 10 -54.57 24.95 -6.03
C GLU A 10 -55.21 25.21 -7.40
N GLY A 11 -54.79 24.42 -8.41
CA GLY A 11 -55.37 24.28 -9.75
C GLY A 11 -54.69 25.15 -10.83
N GLU A 12 -54.43 24.74 -12.07
CA GLU A 12 -54.82 23.57 -12.87
C GLU A 12 -53.87 23.48 -14.09
N ARG A 13 -53.77 22.28 -14.66
CA ARG A 13 -53.16 21.99 -15.98
C ARG A 13 -54.22 22.17 -17.07
N GLU A 14 -53.78 22.57 -18.26
CA GLU A 14 -54.28 22.25 -19.63
C GLU A 14 -53.47 23.19 -20.57
N GLY A 15 -52.87 22.82 -21.69
CA GLY A 15 -53.10 21.73 -22.62
C GLY A 15 -53.63 22.34 -23.91
N GLU A 16 -52.77 22.63 -24.90
CA GLU A 16 -53.18 22.89 -26.29
C GLU A 16 -51.94 22.87 -27.21
N GLY A 17 -52.08 22.20 -28.35
CA GLY A 17 -51.10 22.13 -29.42
C GLY A 17 -51.77 22.42 -30.76
N GLU A 18 -50.97 22.92 -31.70
CA GLU A 18 -51.19 23.08 -33.14
C GLU A 18 -49.75 23.22 -33.71
N GLY A 19 -49.26 22.49 -34.70
CA GLY A 19 -49.91 21.94 -35.88
C GLY A 19 -49.71 22.92 -37.03
N ASP A 20 -48.64 22.76 -37.82
CA ASP A 20 -48.57 23.29 -39.20
C ASP A 20 -47.50 22.55 -40.02
N ALA A 21 -47.85 22.34 -41.27
CA ALA A 21 -47.29 21.38 -42.21
C ALA A 21 -46.59 22.07 -43.40
N GLU A 22 -45.91 21.24 -44.21
CA GLU A 22 -45.47 21.45 -45.61
C GLU A 22 -44.27 22.41 -45.83
N SER A 23 -43.23 22.07 -46.59
CA SER A 23 -43.26 21.59 -47.99
C SER A 23 -41.90 21.02 -48.45
N GLU A 24 -41.98 20.36 -49.60
CA GLU A 24 -41.07 19.44 -50.29
C GLU A 24 -39.83 20.08 -50.96
N GLY A 25 -38.88 19.23 -51.37
CA GLY A 25 -37.81 19.56 -52.31
C GLY A 25 -36.87 18.39 -52.59
N ASP A 26 -37.08 17.75 -53.74
CA ASP A 26 -36.47 16.52 -54.28
C ASP A 26 -34.95 16.54 -54.52
N ALA A 27 -34.33 15.35 -54.45
CA ALA A 27 -33.26 14.94 -55.38
C ALA A 27 -33.10 13.41 -55.43
N GLU A 28 -33.31 12.88 -56.62
CA GLU A 28 -33.19 11.48 -57.05
C GLU A 28 -31.74 10.96 -57.01
N GLY A 29 -31.55 9.64 -56.92
CA GLY A 29 -30.26 8.99 -57.13
C GLY A 29 -30.27 7.46 -56.93
N GLU A 30 -30.25 6.74 -58.05
CA GLU A 30 -30.43 5.30 -58.23
C GLU A 30 -29.39 4.35 -57.57
N SER A 31 -29.89 3.14 -57.29
CA SER A 31 -29.25 1.83 -57.53
C SER A 31 -27.92 1.46 -56.87
N ALA A 32 -28.03 0.56 -55.88
CA ALA A 32 -27.19 -0.65 -55.82
C ALA A 32 -27.87 -1.73 -54.98
N ARG A 33 -28.76 -2.52 -55.60
CA ARG A 33 -29.18 -3.82 -55.05
C ARG A 33 -28.00 -4.79 -55.21
N GLN A 34 -27.11 -4.85 -54.23
CA GLN A 34 -26.14 -5.94 -54.13
C GLN A 34 -26.69 -7.02 -53.20
N THR A 35 -27.19 -8.08 -53.83
CA THR A 35 -27.62 -9.32 -53.19
C THR A 35 -26.42 -9.94 -52.47
N VAL A 36 -26.33 -9.78 -51.15
CA VAL A 36 -25.37 -10.52 -50.33
C VAL A 36 -25.86 -11.96 -50.26
N ARG A 37 -25.18 -12.81 -51.04
CA ARG A 37 -25.28 -14.27 -50.97
C ARG A 37 -25.20 -14.71 -49.51
N GLY A 38 -26.15 -15.55 -49.11
CA GLY A 38 -26.11 -16.24 -47.83
C GLY A 38 -24.79 -16.96 -47.65
N ALA A 39 -23.96 -16.44 -46.74
CA ALA A 39 -23.04 -17.28 -46.00
C ALA A 39 -23.88 -17.91 -44.89
N GLN A 40 -24.21 -19.20 -45.08
CA GLN A 40 -24.58 -20.07 -43.99
C GLN A 40 -23.38 -20.11 -43.03
N GLY A 41 -23.35 -19.18 -42.10
CA GLY A 41 -22.56 -19.32 -40.89
C GLY A 41 -23.31 -20.32 -40.04
N GLU A 42 -22.82 -21.55 -40.03
CA GLU A 42 -23.23 -22.58 -39.08
C GLU A 42 -23.36 -21.93 -37.70
N SER A 43 -24.56 -22.07 -37.12
CA SER A 43 -24.78 -21.79 -35.71
C SER A 43 -23.89 -22.75 -34.93
N ALA A 44 -22.65 -22.34 -34.69
CA ALA A 44 -21.77 -22.99 -33.76
C ALA A 44 -22.47 -22.84 -32.42
N ALA A 45 -23.05 -23.95 -31.95
CA ALA A 45 -23.55 -24.09 -30.60
C ALA A 45 -22.53 -23.40 -29.69
N SER A 46 -22.97 -22.34 -29.01
CA SER A 46 -22.20 -21.62 -28.00
C SER A 46 -21.96 -22.55 -26.82
N GLY A 47 -21.16 -23.59 -27.04
CA GLY A 47 -20.62 -24.44 -26.00
C GLY A 47 -19.64 -23.60 -25.22
N ALA A 48 -19.94 -23.37 -23.94
CA ALA A 48 -19.02 -22.73 -23.04
C ALA A 48 -17.65 -23.42 -23.14
N ARG A 49 -16.68 -22.76 -23.77
CA ARG A 49 -15.31 -23.26 -23.88
C ARG A 49 -14.62 -22.94 -22.56
N VAL A 50 -14.25 -23.97 -21.81
CA VAL A 50 -13.40 -23.81 -20.63
C VAL A 50 -12.01 -23.45 -21.13
N MET A 51 -11.58 -22.22 -20.86
CA MET A 51 -10.22 -21.76 -21.18
C MET A 51 -9.28 -22.01 -20.00
N GLY A 52 -8.10 -22.56 -20.30
CA GLY A 52 -7.02 -22.71 -19.31
C GLY A 52 -6.31 -21.39 -19.02
N VAL A 53 -5.65 -21.28 -17.87
CA VAL A 53 -4.90 -20.06 -17.46
C VAL A 53 -3.87 -19.64 -18.51
N ASP A 54 -3.19 -20.60 -19.15
CA ASP A 54 -2.22 -20.31 -20.20
C ASP A 54 -2.86 -19.79 -21.49
N GLU A 55 -4.08 -20.23 -21.82
CA GLU A 55 -4.85 -19.73 -22.97
C GLU A 55 -5.36 -18.31 -22.71
N VAL A 56 -5.64 -17.95 -21.46
CA VAL A 56 -6.04 -16.59 -21.07
C VAL A 56 -4.93 -15.58 -21.40
N VAL A 57 -3.66 -15.95 -21.17
CA VAL A 57 -2.51 -15.12 -21.55
C VAL A 57 -2.40 -14.99 -23.07
N GLY A 58 -2.72 -16.05 -23.82
CA GLY A 58 -2.76 -16.01 -25.28
C GLY A 58 -3.81 -15.05 -25.85
N VAL A 59 -4.93 -14.84 -25.14
CA VAL A 59 -6.04 -13.97 -25.60
C VAL A 59 -5.94 -12.55 -25.05
N LEU A 60 -5.61 -12.39 -23.76
CA LEU A 60 -5.56 -11.09 -23.08
C LEU A 60 -4.16 -10.46 -23.08
N GLY A 61 -3.15 -11.21 -23.52
CA GLY A 61 -1.75 -10.83 -23.42
C GLY A 61 -1.17 -11.07 -22.03
N PRO A 62 0.06 -10.58 -21.77
CA PRO A 62 0.74 -10.76 -20.48
C PRO A 62 -0.06 -10.14 -19.32
N PRO A 63 0.09 -10.65 -18.08
CA PRO A 63 -0.58 -10.11 -16.91
C PRO A 63 -0.29 -8.61 -16.75
N LYS A 64 -1.34 -7.79 -16.72
CA LYS A 64 -1.21 -6.33 -16.55
C LYS A 64 -1.06 -5.91 -15.08
N PHE A 65 -1.42 -6.81 -14.16
CA PHE A 65 -1.34 -6.59 -12.72
C PHE A 65 -0.67 -7.80 -12.09
N GLU A 66 0.41 -7.57 -11.35
CA GLU A 66 1.05 -8.61 -10.55
C GLU A 66 0.22 -8.84 -9.29
N ALA A 67 -0.45 -10.00 -9.20
CA ALA A 67 -1.32 -10.35 -8.10
C ALA A 67 -0.52 -10.65 -6.82
N LEU A 68 -0.94 -10.05 -5.68
CA LEU A 68 -0.58 -10.30 -4.26
C LEU A 68 0.92 -10.30 -3.86
N THR A 69 1.82 -10.66 -4.76
CA THR A 69 3.21 -11.01 -4.47
C THR A 69 4.05 -9.77 -4.23
N ASP A 70 3.78 -8.67 -4.96
CA ASP A 70 4.56 -7.44 -4.88
C ASP A 70 4.39 -6.73 -3.52
N VAL A 71 3.16 -6.66 -3.00
CA VAL A 71 2.87 -5.93 -1.75
C VAL A 71 3.51 -6.61 -0.53
N SER A 72 3.39 -7.94 -0.41
CA SER A 72 4.02 -8.69 0.68
C SER A 72 5.54 -8.85 0.50
N ALA A 73 6.05 -8.87 -0.74
CA ALA A 73 7.50 -8.90 -0.99
C ALA A 73 8.20 -7.62 -0.51
N ARG A 74 7.53 -6.47 -0.58
CA ARG A 74 8.05 -5.18 -0.08
C ARG A 74 8.18 -5.11 1.45
N LEU A 75 7.47 -5.96 2.18
CA LEU A 75 7.56 -6.09 3.64
C LEU A 75 8.62 -7.11 4.09
N THR A 76 9.69 -7.26 3.31
CA THR A 76 10.88 -8.04 3.68
C THR A 76 11.96 -7.19 4.32
N THR A 77 11.83 -5.87 4.23
CA THR A 77 12.81 -4.89 4.72
C THR A 77 12.22 -4.08 5.87
N ALA A 78 12.98 -3.90 6.93
CA ALA A 78 12.61 -2.99 8.02
C ALA A 78 12.50 -1.56 7.48
N GLY A 79 11.50 -0.82 7.94
CA GLY A 79 11.20 0.51 7.44
C GLY A 79 10.05 0.57 6.44
N THR A 80 9.48 -0.57 6.01
CA THR A 80 8.33 -0.57 5.09
C THR A 80 7.04 -0.92 5.82
N ALA A 81 5.98 -0.15 5.61
CA ALA A 81 4.65 -0.39 6.16
C ALA A 81 3.54 -0.18 5.11
N LEU A 82 2.39 -0.83 5.30
CA LEU A 82 1.22 -0.71 4.42
C LEU A 82 0.15 0.17 5.04
N GLY A 83 -0.23 1.22 4.31
CA GLY A 83 -1.29 2.15 4.65
C GLY A 83 -2.50 1.99 3.74
N LEU A 84 -3.62 2.57 4.15
CA LEU A 84 -4.82 2.65 3.32
C LEU A 84 -5.17 4.12 3.04
N ALA A 85 -5.25 4.46 1.75
CA ALA A 85 -5.74 5.76 1.31
C ALA A 85 -7.15 5.66 0.75
N TRP A 86 -7.83 6.81 0.81
CA TRP A 86 -9.10 7.03 0.15
C TRP A 86 -8.88 8.01 -1.00
N LEU A 87 -9.29 7.60 -2.20
CA LEU A 87 -9.29 8.40 -3.41
C LEU A 87 -10.75 8.58 -3.88
N PRO A 88 -11.04 9.60 -4.70
CA PRO A 88 -12.40 9.85 -5.18
C PRO A 88 -13.05 8.66 -5.92
N PHE A 89 -12.23 7.78 -6.51
CA PHE A 89 -12.68 6.62 -7.29
C PHE A 89 -12.55 5.29 -6.52
N GLY A 90 -12.16 5.31 -5.24
CA GLY A 90 -12.06 4.13 -4.39
C GLY A 90 -10.90 4.15 -3.41
N GLY A 91 -10.73 3.05 -2.67
CA GLY A 91 -9.58 2.89 -1.78
C GLY A 91 -8.35 2.38 -2.53
N GLU A 92 -7.17 2.69 -2.00
CA GLU A 92 -5.88 2.18 -2.50
C GLU A 92 -4.99 1.77 -1.32
N VAL A 93 -4.22 0.70 -1.50
CA VAL A 93 -3.16 0.31 -0.57
C VAL A 93 -1.91 1.11 -0.91
N LEU A 94 -1.42 1.87 0.06
CA LEU A 94 -0.19 2.63 -0.08
C LEU A 94 0.96 1.90 0.61
N VAL A 95 2.13 1.92 -0.01
CA VAL A 95 3.37 1.51 0.64
C VAL A 95 4.04 2.77 1.18
N VAL A 96 4.54 2.71 2.42
CA VAL A 96 5.34 3.77 3.03
C VAL A 96 6.69 3.18 3.37
N GLU A 97 7.75 3.79 2.85
CA GLU A 97 9.12 3.36 3.04
C GLU A 97 9.86 4.39 3.88
N ALA A 98 10.56 3.94 4.91
CA ALA A 98 11.40 4.77 5.77
C ALA A 98 12.81 4.20 5.77
N THR A 99 13.82 5.06 5.65
CA THR A 99 15.22 4.67 5.71
C THR A 99 16.01 5.65 6.57
N ILE A 100 17.07 5.14 7.19
CA ILE A 100 17.97 5.90 8.06
C ILE A 100 19.32 6.00 7.37
N MET A 101 19.87 7.20 7.33
CA MET A 101 21.15 7.51 6.69
C MET A 101 21.98 8.42 7.59
N GLY A 102 23.31 8.42 7.43
CA GLY A 102 24.17 9.35 8.18
C GLY A 102 23.82 10.80 7.86
N GLY A 103 23.72 11.65 8.89
CA GLY A 103 23.15 12.99 8.72
C GLY A 103 23.25 13.89 9.96
N LYS A 104 22.36 14.88 10.04
CA LYS A 104 22.32 15.92 11.08
C LYS A 104 20.99 15.96 11.85
N GLY A 105 20.12 14.98 11.66
CA GLY A 105 18.83 14.87 12.33
C GLY A 105 17.65 15.44 11.57
N GLN A 106 17.77 15.53 10.25
CA GLN A 106 16.74 16.02 9.36
C GLN A 106 15.73 14.93 9.01
N LEU A 107 14.49 15.36 8.80
CA LEU A 107 13.42 14.54 8.24
C LEU A 107 13.24 14.94 6.77
N GLN A 108 13.49 14.00 5.86
CA GLN A 108 13.24 14.16 4.42
C GLN A 108 11.94 13.46 4.04
N LEU A 109 11.12 14.11 3.22
CA LEU A 109 9.82 13.61 2.80
C LEU A 109 9.73 13.66 1.27
N THR A 110 9.34 12.55 0.64
CA THR A 110 9.21 12.45 -0.83
C THR A 110 7.98 11.63 -1.22
N GLY A 111 7.52 11.78 -2.47
CA GLY A 111 6.34 11.04 -2.97
C GLY A 111 5.10 11.88 -3.26
N GLN A 112 5.29 13.17 -3.54
CA GLN A 112 4.22 14.17 -3.78
C GLN A 112 3.19 14.23 -2.64
N LEU A 113 3.70 14.52 -1.44
CA LEU A 113 2.89 14.69 -0.24
C LEU A 113 2.31 16.10 -0.16
N GLY A 114 1.01 16.19 0.10
CA GLY A 114 0.38 17.46 0.46
C GLY A 114 0.80 17.97 1.84
N GLU A 115 0.42 19.20 2.17
CA GLU A 115 0.84 19.86 3.41
C GLU A 115 0.37 19.10 4.66
N VAL A 116 -0.87 18.60 4.65
CA VAL A 116 -1.46 17.88 5.79
C VAL A 116 -0.70 16.59 6.06
N MET A 117 -0.32 15.86 5.00
CA MET A 117 0.46 14.64 5.17
C MET A 117 1.89 14.92 5.65
N GLN A 118 2.51 16.03 5.20
CA GLN A 118 3.82 16.45 5.70
C GLN A 118 3.77 16.81 7.18
N GLU A 119 2.72 17.49 7.63
CA GLU A 119 2.49 17.77 9.06
C GLU A 119 2.28 16.48 9.85
N SER A 120 1.49 15.54 9.33
CA SER A 120 1.26 14.24 9.95
C SER A 120 2.57 13.47 10.17
N ALA A 121 3.45 13.43 9.16
CA ALA A 121 4.77 12.80 9.28
C ALA A 121 5.66 13.48 10.34
N LYS A 122 5.63 14.82 10.43
CA LYS A 122 6.37 15.56 11.47
C LYS A 122 5.81 15.31 12.87
N ALA A 123 4.49 15.21 13.00
CA ALA A 123 3.83 14.88 14.27
C ALA A 123 4.19 13.47 14.73
N ALA A 124 4.18 12.51 13.82
CA ALA A 124 4.64 11.14 14.05
C ALA A 124 6.10 11.10 14.53
N LEU A 125 7.02 11.81 13.87
CA LEU A 125 8.41 11.89 14.31
C LEU A 125 8.56 12.51 15.71
N SER A 126 7.77 13.55 16.00
CA SER A 126 7.77 14.20 17.30
C SER A 126 7.32 13.25 18.41
N TRP A 127 6.31 12.42 18.14
CA TRP A 127 5.85 11.38 19.06
C TRP A 127 6.91 10.31 19.29
N ILE A 128 7.58 9.83 18.23
CA ILE A 128 8.67 8.85 18.35
C ILE A 128 9.80 9.39 19.22
N ARG A 129 10.15 10.67 19.05
CA ARG A 129 11.19 11.31 19.86
C ARG A 129 10.85 11.34 21.34
N THR A 130 9.60 11.63 21.70
CA THR A 130 9.19 11.69 23.10
C THR A 130 9.06 10.32 23.75
N HIS A 131 8.78 9.27 22.98
CA HIS A 131 8.60 7.89 23.46
C HIS A 131 9.82 7.00 23.16
N ALA A 132 10.95 7.60 22.79
CA ALA A 132 12.18 6.90 22.47
C ALA A 132 12.62 5.86 23.51
N PRO A 133 12.53 6.13 24.84
CA PRO A 133 12.91 5.14 25.86
C PRO A 133 11.98 3.92 25.88
N GLU A 134 10.68 4.14 25.72
CA GLU A 134 9.67 3.08 25.70
C GLU A 134 9.81 2.18 24.47
N LEU A 135 10.32 2.75 23.38
CA LEU A 135 10.61 2.04 22.13
C LEU A 135 11.99 1.36 22.11
N GLY A 136 12.78 1.47 23.19
CA GLY A 136 14.13 0.92 23.26
C GLY A 136 15.16 1.64 22.38
N LEU A 137 14.87 2.87 21.93
CA LEU A 137 15.70 3.65 21.00
C LEU A 137 16.69 4.59 21.71
N ALA A 138 16.42 4.97 22.95
CA ALA A 138 17.25 5.88 23.74
C ALA A 138 17.21 5.53 25.24
N ALA A 139 18.19 5.99 26.00
CA ALA A 139 18.17 5.86 27.46
C ALA A 139 17.23 6.89 28.13
N SER A 140 16.96 8.03 27.47
CA SER A 140 16.12 9.12 27.95
C SER A 140 15.36 9.80 26.82
N SER A 141 14.19 10.38 27.10
CA SER A 141 13.38 11.13 26.13
C SER A 141 14.01 12.47 25.70
N THR A 142 15.07 12.90 26.39
CA THR A 142 15.85 14.09 26.07
C THR A 142 17.08 13.80 25.20
N GLU A 143 17.36 12.53 24.91
CA GLU A 143 18.48 12.15 24.06
C GLU A 143 18.21 12.53 22.60
N HIS A 144 19.20 13.11 21.93
CA HIS A 144 19.08 13.48 20.52
C HIS A 144 19.22 12.25 19.62
N LEU A 145 18.15 11.44 19.56
CA LEU A 145 18.02 10.22 18.75
C LEU A 145 18.60 10.33 17.34
N LEU A 146 18.30 11.43 16.67
CA LEU A 146 18.65 11.64 15.25
C LEU A 146 19.88 12.54 15.07
N SER A 147 20.62 12.90 16.12
CA SER A 147 21.72 13.88 15.99
C SER A 147 22.77 13.55 14.90
N LYS A 148 23.01 12.27 14.64
CA LYS A 148 23.97 11.76 13.65
C LYS A 148 23.32 11.11 12.43
N SER A 149 22.00 11.09 12.36
CA SER A 149 21.26 10.33 11.36
C SER A 149 20.07 11.12 10.83
N ASP A 150 19.93 11.17 9.52
CA ASP A 150 18.72 11.68 8.87
C ASP A 150 17.75 10.52 8.63
N LEU A 151 16.46 10.86 8.65
CA LEU A 151 15.36 9.93 8.39
C LEU A 151 14.67 10.37 7.11
N HIS A 152 14.53 9.47 6.14
CA HIS A 152 13.87 9.75 4.87
C HIS A 152 12.64 8.86 4.73
N ILE A 153 11.47 9.48 4.57
CA ILE A 153 10.22 8.79 4.27
C ILE A 153 9.86 9.02 2.80
N HIS A 154 9.57 7.92 2.11
CA HIS A 154 9.15 7.89 0.73
C HIS A 154 7.76 7.25 0.60
N PHE A 155 6.91 7.90 -0.19
CA PHE A 155 5.62 7.38 -0.61
C PHE A 155 5.67 7.13 -2.13
N PRO A 156 5.89 5.88 -2.59
CA PRO A 156 5.99 5.53 -4.00
C PRO A 156 4.77 5.95 -4.83
N ALA A 157 4.89 5.88 -6.16
CA ALA A 157 3.89 6.39 -7.12
C ALA A 157 3.72 7.91 -7.02
N GLY A 158 4.78 8.64 -7.40
CA GLY A 158 4.81 10.10 -7.30
C GLY A 158 3.70 10.79 -8.09
N ALA A 159 3.21 10.24 -9.20
CA ALA A 159 2.24 10.93 -10.06
C ALA A 159 0.88 11.25 -9.41
N ILE A 160 0.54 10.60 -8.29
CA ILE A 160 -0.72 10.81 -7.56
C ILE A 160 -0.38 11.54 -6.26
N GLN A 161 -0.98 12.72 -6.08
CA GLN A 161 -0.83 13.49 -4.85
C GLN A 161 -1.46 12.73 -3.68
N LYS A 162 -0.66 12.49 -2.63
CA LYS A 162 -1.10 11.82 -1.41
C LYS A 162 -1.26 12.88 -0.33
N ASP A 163 -2.50 13.21 -0.03
CA ASP A 163 -2.82 14.20 0.99
C ASP A 163 -3.88 13.68 1.96
N GLY A 164 -3.78 14.13 3.21
CA GLY A 164 -4.67 13.76 4.31
C GLY A 164 -3.98 13.02 5.46
N PRO A 165 -4.48 13.16 6.69
CA PRO A 165 -3.79 12.72 7.90
C PRO A 165 -3.88 11.20 8.15
N SER A 166 -4.67 10.48 7.33
CA SER A 166 -5.07 9.09 7.61
C SER A 166 -3.97 8.03 7.45
N ALA A 167 -2.77 8.43 7.00
CA ALA A 167 -1.58 7.59 6.94
C ALA A 167 -0.57 7.92 8.04
N GLY A 168 -0.95 8.73 9.04
CA GLY A 168 -0.09 9.08 10.18
C GLY A 168 0.43 7.87 10.94
N VAL A 169 -0.46 6.92 11.28
CA VAL A 169 -0.06 5.67 11.95
C VAL A 169 0.85 4.78 11.09
N THR A 170 0.66 4.79 9.77
CA THR A 170 1.50 4.06 8.82
C THR A 170 2.90 4.65 8.77
N ALA A 171 3.01 5.98 8.67
CA ALA A 171 4.29 6.68 8.71
C ALA A 171 5.01 6.44 10.04
N THR A 172 4.31 6.51 11.18
CA THR A 172 4.88 6.17 12.49
C THR A 172 5.44 4.76 12.52
N THR A 173 4.66 3.78 12.04
CA THR A 173 5.08 2.37 12.06
C THR A 173 6.28 2.11 11.16
N ALA A 174 6.31 2.70 9.96
CA ALA A 174 7.46 2.63 9.06
C ALA A 174 8.72 3.22 9.72
N MET A 175 8.61 4.40 10.34
CA MET A 175 9.74 5.03 11.02
C MET A 175 10.25 4.20 12.20
N VAL A 176 9.35 3.69 13.06
CA VAL A 176 9.73 2.84 14.20
C VAL A 176 10.34 1.53 13.71
N SER A 177 9.79 0.93 12.66
CA SER A 177 10.36 -0.26 12.01
C SER A 177 11.79 -0.01 11.54
N ALA A 178 12.06 1.11 10.87
CA ALA A 178 13.41 1.48 10.43
C ALA A 178 14.37 1.69 11.63
N LEU A 179 13.90 2.35 12.69
CA LEU A 179 14.72 2.67 13.88
C LEU A 179 15.03 1.45 14.75
N THR A 180 14.08 0.52 14.88
CA THR A 180 14.21 -0.69 15.70
C THR A 180 14.76 -1.89 14.93
N GLY A 181 14.77 -1.84 13.59
CA GLY A 181 15.09 -2.98 12.74
C GLY A 181 14.01 -4.08 12.73
N ARG A 182 12.85 -3.84 13.36
CA ARG A 182 11.75 -4.82 13.44
C ARG A 182 10.92 -4.78 12.16
N LEU A 183 10.58 -5.95 11.62
CA LEU A 183 9.73 -6.04 10.43
C LEU A 183 8.27 -5.71 10.74
N VAL A 184 7.56 -5.17 9.76
CA VAL A 184 6.09 -5.02 9.81
C VAL A 184 5.45 -6.28 9.26
N ARG A 185 4.39 -6.75 9.92
CA ARG A 185 3.67 -7.97 9.57
C ARG A 185 3.09 -7.89 8.14
N ARG A 186 3.32 -8.93 7.34
CA ARG A 186 3.13 -8.93 5.87
C ARG A 186 1.69 -8.88 5.35
N ASP A 187 0.74 -9.24 6.20
CA ASP A 187 -0.69 -9.35 5.88
C ASP A 187 -1.52 -8.19 6.44
N THR A 188 -0.85 -7.21 7.06
CA THR A 188 -1.47 -6.15 7.86
C THR A 188 -1.38 -4.81 7.14
N ALA A 189 -2.53 -4.18 6.92
CA ALA A 189 -2.61 -2.76 6.56
C ALA A 189 -3.18 -1.94 7.73
N MET A 190 -2.92 -0.64 7.73
CA MET A 190 -3.40 0.27 8.78
C MET A 190 -3.85 1.62 8.25
N THR A 191 -4.76 2.26 8.96
CA THR A 191 -5.13 3.66 8.73
C THR A 191 -5.49 4.30 10.06
N GLY A 192 -5.22 5.60 10.17
CA GLY A 192 -5.40 6.33 11.41
C GLY A 192 -4.62 7.63 11.36
N GLU A 193 -5.25 8.68 11.86
CA GLU A 193 -4.54 9.93 12.13
C GLU A 193 -3.83 9.82 13.49
N VAL A 194 -2.64 10.38 13.59
CA VAL A 194 -1.83 10.38 14.81
C VAL A 194 -1.71 11.78 15.38
N THR A 195 -1.92 11.89 16.69
CA THR A 195 -1.69 13.13 17.44
C THR A 195 -0.31 13.12 18.10
N LEU A 196 0.19 14.30 18.48
CA LEU A 196 1.43 14.42 19.27
C LEU A 196 1.37 13.68 20.62
N ARG A 197 0.17 13.36 21.11
CA ARG A 197 -0.05 12.61 22.36
C ARG A 197 -0.12 11.10 22.14
N GLY A 198 0.00 10.62 20.91
CA GLY A 198 -0.08 9.19 20.59
C GLY A 198 -1.50 8.64 20.52
N VAL A 199 -2.53 9.50 20.56
CA VAL A 199 -3.92 9.08 20.32
C VAL A 199 -4.14 8.88 18.83
N VAL A 200 -4.81 7.78 18.47
CA VAL A 200 -5.23 7.46 17.11
C VAL A 200 -6.64 7.99 16.88
N LEU A 201 -6.80 8.85 15.88
CA LEU A 201 -8.07 9.50 15.56
C LEU A 201 -8.81 8.79 14.42
N PRO A 202 -10.16 8.87 14.41
CA PRO A 202 -10.97 8.21 13.40
C PRO A 202 -10.74 8.82 12.02
N VAL A 203 -10.90 7.98 11.01
CA VAL A 203 -10.69 8.35 9.60
C VAL A 203 -11.96 8.12 8.78
N GLY A 204 -12.07 8.83 7.66
CA GLY A 204 -13.12 8.61 6.67
C GLY A 204 -12.81 7.49 5.67
N GLY A 205 -13.83 7.08 4.91
CA GLY A 205 -13.71 6.14 3.80
C GLY A 205 -13.33 4.72 4.22
N VAL A 206 -13.75 4.28 5.40
CA VAL A 206 -13.39 2.96 5.97
C VAL A 206 -13.83 1.84 5.04
N LYS A 207 -15.04 1.95 4.48
CA LYS A 207 -15.58 0.96 3.54
C LYS A 207 -14.67 0.74 2.34
N GLU A 208 -14.31 1.82 1.64
CA GLU A 208 -13.49 1.76 0.44
C GLU A 208 -12.06 1.30 0.76
N LYS A 209 -11.49 1.76 1.88
CA LYS A 209 -10.16 1.37 2.36
C LYS A 209 -10.07 -0.12 2.67
N VAL A 210 -11.05 -0.67 3.39
CA VAL A 210 -11.07 -2.09 3.75
C VAL A 210 -11.30 -2.96 2.51
N ILE A 211 -12.17 -2.55 1.59
CA ILE A 211 -12.36 -3.26 0.31
C ILE A 211 -11.06 -3.25 -0.52
N ALA A 212 -10.31 -2.15 -0.52
CA ALA A 212 -9.02 -2.07 -1.19
C ALA A 212 -7.99 -3.03 -0.56
N ALA A 213 -7.93 -3.09 0.78
CA ALA A 213 -7.08 -4.04 1.49
C ALA A 213 -7.42 -5.49 1.13
N HIS A 214 -8.71 -5.85 1.16
CA HIS A 214 -9.20 -7.17 0.77
C HIS A 214 -8.83 -7.53 -0.67
N ARG A 215 -9.03 -6.60 -1.61
CA ARG A 215 -8.67 -6.77 -3.03
C ARG A 215 -7.17 -6.92 -3.25
N ALA A 216 -6.35 -6.28 -2.42
CA ALA A 216 -4.90 -6.44 -2.43
C ALA A 216 -4.44 -7.75 -1.78
N GLY A 217 -5.36 -8.56 -1.26
CA GLY A 217 -5.07 -9.84 -0.60
C GLY A 217 -4.67 -9.72 0.87
N LEU A 218 -4.77 -8.52 1.46
CA LEU A 218 -4.51 -8.32 2.87
C LEU A 218 -5.69 -8.83 3.70
N ARG A 219 -5.38 -9.61 4.72
CA ARG A 219 -6.38 -10.28 5.57
C ARG A 219 -6.56 -9.60 6.91
N ARG A 220 -5.69 -8.64 7.26
CA ARG A 220 -5.73 -7.95 8.55
C ARG A 220 -5.66 -6.45 8.38
N VAL A 221 -6.54 -5.72 9.07
CA VAL A 221 -6.54 -4.25 9.05
C VAL A 221 -6.61 -3.70 10.46
N ILE A 222 -5.70 -2.76 10.75
CA ILE A 222 -5.71 -1.95 11.96
C ILE A 222 -6.53 -0.68 11.70
N LEU A 223 -7.57 -0.48 12.51
CA LEU A 223 -8.50 0.65 12.43
C LEU A 223 -8.60 1.38 13.77
N PRO A 224 -8.89 2.70 13.77
CA PRO A 224 -9.23 3.40 14.99
C PRO A 224 -10.48 2.79 15.65
N ASP A 225 -10.49 2.69 16.98
CA ASP A 225 -11.61 2.16 17.77
C ASP A 225 -12.96 2.81 17.42
N LYS A 226 -12.96 4.13 17.22
CA LYS A 226 -14.14 4.92 16.85
C LYS A 226 -14.72 4.60 15.47
N ASN A 227 -13.98 3.90 14.62
CA ASN A 227 -14.43 3.46 13.30
C ASN A 227 -15.10 2.08 13.31
N GLU A 228 -15.22 1.41 14.46
CA GLU A 228 -15.90 0.10 14.57
C GLU A 228 -17.34 0.14 14.02
N LYS A 229 -18.05 1.23 14.26
CA LYS A 229 -19.42 1.46 13.76
C LYS A 229 -19.52 1.41 12.22
N ASP A 230 -18.44 1.77 11.51
CA ASP A 230 -18.42 1.88 10.06
C ASP A 230 -18.28 0.49 9.40
N LEU A 231 -17.90 -0.55 10.16
CA LEU A 231 -17.87 -1.92 9.66
C LEU A 231 -19.25 -2.42 9.21
N ARG A 232 -20.34 -1.83 9.72
CA ARG A 232 -21.71 -2.18 9.32
C ARG A 232 -21.99 -1.94 7.85
N GLU A 233 -21.24 -1.03 7.21
CA GLU A 233 -21.36 -0.69 5.80
C GLU A 233 -20.61 -1.66 4.87
N LEU A 234 -19.79 -2.55 5.44
CA LEU A 234 -19.02 -3.53 4.68
C LEU A 234 -19.89 -4.71 4.23
N PRO A 235 -19.63 -5.29 3.04
CA PRO A 235 -20.21 -6.58 2.67
C PRO A 235 -19.87 -7.67 3.68
N LYS A 236 -20.83 -8.55 4.00
CA LYS A 236 -20.62 -9.66 4.97
C LYS A 236 -19.47 -10.58 4.59
N THR A 237 -19.23 -10.78 3.29
CA THR A 237 -18.12 -11.58 2.78
C THR A 237 -16.78 -11.00 3.22
N VAL A 238 -16.58 -9.70 3.03
CA VAL A 238 -15.36 -9.00 3.44
C VAL A 238 -15.19 -9.04 4.97
N GLN A 239 -16.27 -8.83 5.72
CA GLN A 239 -16.21 -8.88 7.18
C GLN A 239 -15.79 -10.25 7.74
N GLN A 240 -16.22 -11.35 7.10
CA GLN A 240 -15.89 -12.72 7.51
C GLN A 240 -14.46 -13.14 7.12
N GLU A 241 -13.96 -12.55 6.04
CA GLU A 241 -12.67 -12.88 5.44
C GLU A 241 -11.50 -12.04 5.97
N MET A 242 -11.77 -11.05 6.82
CA MET A 242 -10.80 -10.10 7.34
C MET A 242 -10.79 -10.07 8.87
N GLU A 243 -9.59 -9.94 9.44
CA GLU A 243 -9.35 -9.65 10.84
C GLU A 243 -9.27 -8.13 11.04
N PHE A 244 -10.07 -7.61 11.97
CA PHE A 244 -10.07 -6.18 12.34
C PHE A 244 -9.43 -6.00 13.72
N VAL A 245 -8.42 -5.13 13.79
CA VAL A 245 -7.76 -4.77 15.05
C VAL A 245 -8.08 -3.31 15.36
N PHE A 246 -8.83 -3.09 16.43
CA PHE A 246 -9.22 -1.75 16.86
C PHE A 246 -8.22 -1.18 17.84
N VAL A 247 -7.79 0.06 17.61
CA VAL A 247 -6.75 0.73 18.39
C VAL A 247 -7.16 2.14 18.77
N SER A 248 -6.79 2.55 19.98
CA SER A 248 -6.98 3.90 20.51
C SER A 248 -5.70 4.75 20.49
N ASP A 249 -4.55 4.08 20.47
CA ASP A 249 -3.24 4.69 20.66
C ASP A 249 -2.15 4.03 19.79
N VAL A 250 -1.06 4.77 19.59
CA VAL A 250 0.05 4.37 18.73
C VAL A 250 0.81 3.17 19.31
N ALA A 251 0.90 3.03 20.63
CA ALA A 251 1.59 1.89 21.24
C ALA A 251 0.89 0.57 20.88
N HIS A 252 -0.45 0.54 20.92
CA HIS A 252 -1.24 -0.58 20.43
C HIS A 252 -1.08 -0.82 18.94
N VAL A 253 -0.99 0.22 18.11
CA VAL A 253 -0.68 0.07 16.67
C VAL A 253 0.64 -0.66 16.49
N LEU A 254 1.70 -0.19 17.14
CA LEU A 254 3.05 -0.76 16.99
C LEU A 254 3.11 -2.21 17.49
N SER A 255 2.44 -2.51 18.60
CA SER A 255 2.33 -3.87 19.12
C SER A 255 1.58 -4.81 18.17
N ALA A 256 0.52 -4.32 17.53
CA ALA A 256 -0.25 -5.11 16.58
C ALA A 256 0.45 -5.27 15.21
N ALA A 257 1.26 -4.29 14.80
CA ALA A 257 1.84 -4.22 13.46
C ALA A 257 3.26 -4.79 13.35
N LEU A 258 4.11 -4.61 14.36
CA LEU A 258 5.51 -5.02 14.32
C LEU A 258 5.68 -6.47 14.77
N GLU A 259 6.53 -7.21 14.07
CA GLU A 259 6.96 -8.53 14.51
C GLU A 259 7.77 -8.42 15.82
N PRO A 260 7.73 -9.45 16.68
CA PRO A 260 8.54 -9.48 17.90
C PRO A 260 10.03 -9.39 17.55
N GLU A 261 10.81 -8.85 18.48
CA GLU A 261 12.26 -8.76 18.28
C GLU A 261 12.86 -10.14 18.08
N VAL A 262 13.49 -10.35 16.92
CA VAL A 262 14.28 -11.55 16.68
C VAL A 262 15.56 -11.39 17.51
N SER A 263 15.58 -11.99 18.69
CA SER A 263 16.78 -12.12 19.52
C SER A 263 17.84 -12.94 18.77
N GLY A 264 18.60 -12.30 17.88
CA GLY A 264 19.57 -13.02 17.04
C GLY A 264 20.30 -12.22 15.97
N SER A 265 19.90 -10.99 15.65
CA SER A 265 20.67 -10.13 14.74
C SER A 265 21.28 -8.96 15.51
N ALA A 266 22.29 -9.25 16.33
CA ALA A 266 23.23 -8.22 16.75
C ALA A 266 24.00 -7.77 15.51
N CYS A 267 23.69 -6.58 15.01
CA CYS A 267 24.50 -5.91 14.00
C CYS A 267 25.88 -5.67 14.60
N ALA A 268 26.85 -6.43 14.12
CA ALA A 268 28.26 -6.24 14.38
C ALA A 268 28.74 -4.90 13.79
N GLY A 269 29.53 -4.16 14.58
CA GLY A 269 30.27 -2.98 14.16
C GLY A 269 30.25 -1.87 15.22
N GLY A 270 31.31 -1.59 15.97
CA GLY A 270 32.59 -2.26 16.12
C GLY A 270 33.23 -1.78 17.42
N GLU A 271 33.70 -2.69 18.25
CA GLU A 271 34.53 -2.37 19.41
C GLU A 271 35.96 -2.16 18.92
N ALA A 272 36.42 -0.91 19.00
CA ALA A 272 37.82 -0.57 18.91
C ALA A 272 38.51 -1.01 20.21
N ASP A 273 39.13 -2.19 20.13
CA ASP A 273 40.15 -2.66 21.06
C ASP A 273 41.25 -1.60 21.21
N THR A 274 41.31 -0.98 22.38
CA THR A 274 42.42 -0.09 22.77
C THR A 274 43.23 -0.78 23.85
N THR A 275 43.96 -1.83 23.46
CA THR A 275 45.00 -2.40 24.32
C THR A 275 46.36 -1.90 23.85
N GLN A 276 46.90 -0.94 24.60
CA GLN A 276 48.29 -0.49 24.51
C GLN A 276 49.23 -1.65 24.86
N GLY A 277 50.21 -1.93 24.01
CA GLY A 277 51.18 -3.00 24.26
C GLY A 277 52.34 -3.00 23.25
N SER A 278 53.24 -2.03 23.39
CA SER A 278 54.69 -2.11 23.11
C SER A 278 55.21 -3.13 22.07
N LEU A 279 55.68 -2.62 20.94
CA LEU A 279 56.67 -3.30 20.08
C LEU A 279 58.03 -3.40 20.79
N PRO A 280 58.84 -4.41 20.45
CA PRO A 280 60.19 -4.08 20.03
C PRO A 280 60.54 -4.65 18.66
N LEU A 281 61.27 -3.82 17.93
CA LEU A 281 61.96 -4.11 16.69
C LEU A 281 62.85 -5.34 16.81
N SER A 282 62.81 -6.22 15.82
CA SER A 282 63.93 -7.08 15.47
C SER A 282 63.96 -7.30 13.97
N ARG A 283 65.14 -7.06 13.42
CA ARG A 283 65.55 -7.19 12.03
C ARG A 283 65.43 -8.65 11.60
N ASP A 284 64.98 -8.90 10.39
CA ASP A 284 65.77 -9.78 9.53
C ASP A 284 65.55 -9.51 8.04
N SER A 285 66.64 -9.78 7.33
CA SER A 285 66.89 -9.56 5.92
C SER A 285 66.59 -10.81 5.07
N THR A 286 66.51 -10.57 3.76
CA THR A 286 66.78 -11.49 2.62
C THR A 286 65.59 -11.97 1.78
N HIS A 287 65.89 -12.00 0.46
CA HIS A 287 65.26 -12.59 -0.73
C HIS A 287 64.11 -13.60 -0.49
N ASP A 288 63.07 -13.67 -1.32
CA ASP A 288 63.10 -13.98 -2.75
C ASP A 288 61.66 -13.92 -3.33
N ALA A 289 61.50 -13.79 -4.64
CA ALA A 289 60.23 -13.97 -5.38
C ALA A 289 60.50 -14.91 -6.58
N PRO A 290 59.50 -15.44 -7.33
CA PRO A 290 58.04 -15.46 -7.16
C PRO A 290 57.43 -16.88 -7.36
N SER A 291 56.13 -17.07 -7.04
CA SER A 291 55.29 -18.09 -7.72
C SER A 291 53.80 -17.91 -7.43
N GLU A 292 53.04 -17.54 -8.46
CA GLU A 292 51.60 -17.82 -8.61
C GLU A 292 51.37 -19.35 -8.68
N PRO A 293 50.19 -19.92 -8.28
CA PRO A 293 48.97 -19.76 -9.07
C PRO A 293 47.60 -19.91 -8.35
N ALA A 294 46.56 -19.70 -9.18
CA ALA A 294 45.26 -20.37 -9.20
C ALA A 294 44.07 -19.72 -8.47
N VAL A 295 43.24 -19.07 -9.30
CA VAL A 295 41.83 -18.73 -9.07
C VAL A 295 40.96 -19.98 -9.22
N PRO A 296 40.01 -20.29 -8.32
CA PRO A 296 38.91 -21.19 -8.65
C PRO A 296 37.67 -20.42 -9.11
N ALA A 297 37.08 -20.98 -10.15
CA ALA A 297 35.98 -20.47 -10.95
C ALA A 297 34.60 -20.58 -10.28
N ALA A 298 33.69 -19.76 -10.82
CA ALA A 298 32.28 -19.63 -10.48
C ALA A 298 31.48 -20.94 -10.56
N LEU A 299 30.61 -21.16 -9.59
CA LEU A 299 29.54 -22.16 -9.62
C LEU A 299 28.33 -21.60 -10.38
N GLN A 300 27.86 -22.34 -11.40
CA GLN A 300 26.57 -22.13 -12.06
C GLN A 300 25.45 -22.89 -11.31
N PRO A 301 24.19 -22.43 -11.39
CA PRO A 301 23.07 -23.08 -10.70
C PRO A 301 22.49 -24.25 -11.51
N THR A 302 22.32 -25.40 -10.84
CA THR A 302 21.66 -26.59 -11.38
C THR A 302 20.13 -26.48 -11.27
N ALA A 303 19.46 -26.75 -12.38
CA ALA A 303 18.03 -26.99 -12.46
C ALA A 303 17.65 -28.33 -11.79
N ALA A 304 16.64 -28.31 -10.91
CA ALA A 304 15.60 -29.33 -10.78
C ALA A 304 14.83 -29.15 -9.46
N MET A 305 13.61 -28.61 -9.50
CA MET A 305 12.48 -29.20 -8.75
C MET A 305 11.15 -28.72 -9.33
N ARG A 306 10.62 -29.50 -10.28
CA ARG A 306 9.20 -29.51 -10.62
C ARG A 306 8.50 -30.36 -9.56
N ALA A 307 7.59 -29.78 -8.80
CA ALA A 307 6.61 -30.51 -8.00
C ALA A 307 5.22 -29.95 -8.27
N ALA A 308 4.28 -30.87 -8.41
CA ALA A 308 2.98 -30.73 -9.04
C ALA A 308 1.95 -29.98 -8.20
N THR A 309 1.16 -29.11 -8.84
CA THR A 309 -0.06 -28.54 -8.28
C THR A 309 -1.22 -28.82 -9.23
N LYS A 310 -2.26 -29.49 -8.73
CA LYS A 310 -3.48 -29.85 -9.49
C LYS A 310 -4.27 -28.59 -9.85
N PRO A 311 -4.90 -28.51 -11.03
CA PRO A 311 -5.72 -27.36 -11.41
C PRO A 311 -7.09 -27.39 -10.72
N THR A 312 -7.41 -26.33 -9.97
CA THR A 312 -8.75 -26.06 -9.43
C THR A 312 -9.62 -25.48 -10.54
N THR A 313 -10.75 -26.14 -10.83
CA THR A 313 -11.71 -25.74 -11.87
C THR A 313 -12.65 -24.66 -11.34
N LEU A 314 -12.76 -23.54 -12.05
CA LEU A 314 -13.69 -22.44 -11.73
C LEU A 314 -14.86 -22.48 -12.72
N HIS A 315 -16.07 -22.78 -12.22
CA HIS A 315 -17.30 -22.72 -13.00
C HIS A 315 -17.84 -21.29 -12.98
N ILE A 316 -17.89 -20.63 -14.14
CA ILE A 316 -18.62 -19.38 -14.33
C ILE A 316 -19.99 -19.75 -14.89
N VAL A 317 -21.05 -19.47 -14.12
CA VAL A 317 -22.45 -19.60 -14.55
C VAL A 317 -22.88 -18.26 -15.12
N SER A 318 -23.41 -18.28 -16.35
CA SER A 318 -23.97 -17.13 -17.06
C SER A 318 -25.30 -16.67 -16.50
#